data_AF-A0A5B9QQ08-F1
#
_entry.id   AF-A0A5B9QQ08-F1
#
_cell.length_a   1.000
_cell.length_b   1.000
_cell.length_c   1.000
_cell.angle_alpha   90.00
_cell.angle_beta   90.00
_cell.angle_gamma   90.00
#
_symmetry.space_group_name_H-M   'P 1'
#
loop_
_entity.id
_entity.type
_entity.pdbx_description
1 polymer ?
#
loop_
_entity_poly.entity_id
_entity_poly.type
_entity_poly.pdbx_seq_one_letter_code
_entity_poly.pdbx_strand_id
1 'polypeptide(L)'
;MSGNGARKRRMRISRGLPCGVEGTVYPGGGVFAERLFRAQGSEFIDSGFVGVLRMGPLQLLKTKLPFAIATIGEFVALYFWLMFWDQGAHITATIVLWSGFFTERIAVLYWVKVNFGGHIGIAADHKPWWEKLIGLTLICLSEITVWVAFVFVYDQFGILPAFLVLFVGEQLEHSVELGLLAQTSWKNFIFSRSATMITLLEAGGGLAWLYLVRHGQPQLGGLMILLGLTIEHVVQGGAIKKKMKAELAARSAAAASERGSTERDLGPVSLET
;
A
#
# COMPACT_ATOMS: atom_id res chain seq x y z
N MET A 1 -6.73 -14.61 -66.47
CA MET A 1 -7.83 -15.58 -66.27
C MET A 1 -7.29 -16.79 -65.53
N SER A 2 -8.11 -17.42 -64.67
CA SER A 2 -7.84 -18.58 -63.80
C SER A 2 -6.93 -18.32 -62.60
N GLY A 3 -7.34 -18.36 -61.32
CA GLY A 3 -8.55 -18.89 -60.69
C GLY A 3 -8.20 -20.13 -59.85
N ASN A 4 -8.01 -19.98 -58.53
CA ASN A 4 -8.03 -21.13 -57.62
C ASN A 4 -8.58 -20.74 -56.25
N GLY A 5 -9.81 -21.17 -55.99
CA GLY A 5 -10.58 -20.87 -54.78
C GLY A 5 -10.33 -21.90 -53.69
N ALA A 6 -10.00 -21.42 -52.50
CA ALA A 6 -9.90 -22.23 -51.29
C ALA A 6 -11.31 -22.42 -50.67
N ARG A 7 -11.79 -23.67 -50.71
CA ARG A 7 -13.06 -24.14 -50.11
C ARG A 7 -13.03 -24.00 -48.58
N LYS A 8 -13.89 -23.13 -48.04
CA LYS A 8 -14.28 -23.09 -46.62
C LYS A 8 -15.27 -24.24 -46.35
N ARG A 9 -14.83 -25.35 -45.74
CA ARG A 9 -15.75 -26.38 -45.19
C ARG A 9 -16.19 -25.95 -43.80
N ARG A 10 -17.44 -25.53 -43.65
CA ARG A 10 -18.13 -25.50 -42.34
C ARG A 10 -18.66 -26.91 -42.07
N MET A 11 -18.07 -27.61 -41.11
CA MET A 11 -18.74 -28.73 -40.46
C MET A 11 -19.65 -28.18 -39.37
N ARG A 12 -20.94 -28.39 -39.56
CA ARG A 12 -22.00 -28.13 -38.58
C ARG A 12 -22.08 -29.38 -37.70
N ILE A 13 -21.57 -29.32 -36.48
CA ILE A 13 -21.76 -30.37 -35.47
C ILE A 13 -22.94 -29.95 -34.60
N SER A 14 -24.07 -30.61 -34.83
CA SER A 14 -25.24 -30.56 -33.96
C SER A 14 -25.02 -31.59 -32.85
N ARG A 15 -24.81 -31.16 -31.60
CA ARG A 15 -24.98 -32.01 -30.41
C ARG A 15 -25.62 -31.20 -29.28
N GLY A 16 -26.65 -31.80 -28.70
CA GLY A 16 -27.65 -31.16 -27.85
C GLY A 16 -27.14 -30.73 -26.48
N LEU A 17 -27.72 -29.63 -26.01
CA LEU A 17 -27.61 -29.15 -24.64
C LEU A 17 -28.59 -29.94 -23.76
N PRO A 18 -28.16 -30.43 -22.58
CA PRO A 18 -29.11 -30.84 -21.56
C PRO A 18 -29.81 -29.61 -20.96
N CYS A 19 -31.12 -29.76 -20.79
CA CYS A 19 -32.03 -28.81 -20.18
C CYS A 19 -31.62 -28.41 -18.74
N GLY A 20 -31.95 -27.17 -18.36
CA GLY A 20 -32.27 -26.83 -16.98
C GLY A 20 -31.32 -25.87 -16.27
N VAL A 21 -31.21 -24.62 -16.75
CA VAL A 21 -30.90 -23.48 -15.87
C VAL A 21 -31.89 -22.37 -16.23
N GLU A 22 -32.92 -22.21 -15.39
CA GLU A 22 -33.85 -21.08 -15.45
C GLU A 22 -33.09 -19.81 -15.04
N GLY A 23 -32.72 -18.99 -16.02
CA GLY A 23 -32.23 -17.63 -15.78
C GLY A 23 -33.41 -16.67 -15.73
N THR A 24 -33.72 -16.13 -14.55
CA THR A 24 -34.67 -15.03 -14.39
C THR A 24 -34.03 -13.74 -14.88
N VAL A 25 -34.42 -13.29 -16.08
CA VAL A 25 -34.07 -11.97 -16.60
C VAL A 25 -35.10 -10.98 -16.05
N TYR A 26 -34.67 -10.08 -15.16
CA TYR A 26 -35.50 -8.94 -14.75
C TYR A 26 -35.30 -7.77 -15.71
N PRO A 27 -36.35 -7.27 -16.37
CA PRO A 27 -36.26 -6.04 -17.15
C PRO A 27 -36.54 -4.85 -16.24
N GLY A 28 -35.56 -3.96 -16.13
CA GLY A 28 -35.79 -2.57 -15.71
C GLY A 28 -35.41 -2.21 -14.27
N GLY A 29 -34.88 -0.99 -14.15
CA GLY A 29 -34.94 -0.18 -12.93
C GLY A 29 -33.82 -0.42 -11.93
N GLY A 30 -32.84 0.48 -11.92
CA GLY A 30 -31.71 0.42 -11.01
C GLY A 30 -32.11 0.58 -9.55
N VAL A 31 -31.64 -0.34 -8.70
CA VAL A 31 -31.24 -0.12 -7.30
C VAL A 31 -30.22 -1.21 -6.95
N PHE A 32 -28.97 -1.07 -7.42
CA PHE A 32 -27.89 -2.01 -7.05
C PHE A 32 -26.75 -1.36 -6.24
N ALA A 33 -26.81 -0.04 -6.04
CA ALA A 33 -25.77 0.67 -5.29
C ALA A 33 -25.95 0.59 -3.76
N GLU A 34 -27.17 0.37 -3.24
CA GLU A 34 -27.42 0.54 -1.80
C GLU A 34 -27.09 -0.72 -0.95
N ARG A 35 -27.13 -1.93 -1.55
CA ARG A 35 -26.77 -3.16 -0.82
C ARG A 35 -25.27 -3.44 -0.74
N LEU A 36 -24.46 -2.90 -1.65
CA LEU A 36 -22.99 -3.04 -1.56
C LEU A 36 -22.37 -2.12 -0.49
N PHE A 37 -23.04 -1.02 -0.14
CA PHE A 37 -22.52 -0.08 0.87
C PHE A 37 -22.87 -0.47 2.32
N ARG A 38 -23.96 -1.21 2.57
CA ARG A 38 -24.27 -1.72 3.93
C ARG A 38 -23.39 -2.89 4.37
N ALA A 39 -22.83 -3.67 3.44
CA ALA A 39 -21.98 -4.82 3.79
C ALA A 39 -20.53 -4.42 4.16
N GLN A 40 -20.05 -3.23 3.77
CA GLN A 40 -18.67 -2.80 4.06
C GLN A 40 -18.46 -2.21 5.46
N GLY A 41 -19.54 -1.84 6.16
CA GLY A 41 -19.46 -1.17 7.47
C GLY A 41 -19.39 -2.12 8.68
N SER A 42 -20.02 -3.30 8.61
CA SER A 42 -20.16 -4.21 9.76
C SER A 42 -19.06 -5.28 9.88
N GLU A 43 -18.35 -5.61 8.79
CA GLU A 43 -17.25 -6.60 8.85
C GLU A 43 -15.96 -6.05 9.48
N PHE A 44 -15.84 -4.73 9.62
CA PHE A 44 -14.60 -4.08 10.06
C PHE A 44 -14.36 -4.21 11.58
N ILE A 45 -15.42 -4.34 12.39
CA ILE A 45 -15.29 -4.42 13.86
C ILE A 45 -15.26 -5.87 14.36
N ASP A 46 -16.00 -6.80 13.74
CA ASP A 46 -16.10 -8.19 14.25
C ASP A 46 -14.98 -9.13 13.78
N SER A 47 -14.36 -8.90 12.63
CA SER A 47 -13.33 -9.82 12.10
C SER A 47 -11.91 -9.57 12.64
N GLY A 48 -11.65 -8.38 13.18
CA GLY A 48 -10.33 -7.98 13.67
C GLY A 48 -9.95 -8.62 15.01
N PHE A 49 -10.88 -8.66 15.97
CA PHE A 49 -10.58 -9.09 17.34
C PHE A 49 -10.53 -10.62 17.49
N VAL A 50 -11.46 -11.36 16.87
CA VAL A 50 -11.50 -12.83 16.93
C VAL A 50 -10.31 -13.46 16.17
N GLY A 51 -9.84 -12.82 15.10
CA GLY A 51 -8.65 -13.27 14.37
C GLY A 51 -7.35 -13.14 15.17
N VAL A 52 -7.24 -12.16 16.07
CA VAL A 52 -6.06 -11.96 16.92
C VAL A 52 -5.91 -13.06 17.96
N LEU A 53 -7.02 -13.56 18.51
CA LEU A 53 -7.00 -14.65 19.50
C LEU A 53 -6.61 -16.02 18.92
N ARG A 54 -6.67 -16.19 17.60
CA ARG A 54 -6.26 -17.43 16.91
C ARG A 54 -4.81 -17.45 16.42
N MET A 55 -4.14 -16.30 16.40
CA MET A 55 -2.73 -16.25 16.03
C MET A 55 -1.88 -16.63 17.23
N GLY A 56 -1.00 -17.62 17.07
CA GLY A 56 0.00 -17.91 18.09
C GLY A 56 0.86 -16.66 18.37
N PRO A 57 1.39 -16.49 19.60
CA PRO A 57 2.14 -15.29 20.00
C PRO A 57 3.31 -14.96 19.05
N LEU A 58 3.96 -15.99 18.49
CA LEU A 58 5.02 -15.84 17.50
C LEU A 58 4.56 -15.19 16.19
N GLN A 59 3.32 -15.46 15.74
CA GLN A 59 2.79 -14.90 14.50
C GLN A 59 2.34 -13.46 14.69
N LEU A 60 1.79 -13.14 15.87
CA LEU A 60 1.51 -11.76 16.25
C LEU A 60 2.79 -10.93 16.27
N LEU A 61 3.84 -11.43 16.92
CA LEU A 61 5.15 -10.78 16.95
C LEU A 61 5.70 -10.56 15.52
N LYS A 62 5.71 -11.58 14.67
CA LYS A 62 6.21 -11.46 13.28
C LYS A 62 5.44 -10.43 12.44
N THR A 63 4.15 -10.23 12.70
CA THR A 63 3.31 -9.32 11.90
C THR A 63 3.28 -7.89 12.44
N LYS A 64 3.52 -7.69 13.74
CA LYS A 64 3.44 -6.39 14.41
C LYS A 64 4.79 -5.76 14.72
N LEU A 65 5.81 -6.57 14.98
CA LEU A 65 7.15 -6.08 15.32
C LEU A 65 7.75 -5.17 14.24
N PRO A 66 7.63 -5.44 12.94
CA PRO A 66 8.17 -4.54 11.92
C PRO A 66 7.55 -3.13 11.99
N PHE A 67 6.25 -3.02 12.24
CA PHE A 67 5.59 -1.72 12.41
C PHE A 67 6.08 -0.98 13.64
N ALA A 68 6.28 -1.69 14.76
CA ALA A 68 6.83 -1.06 15.97
C ALA A 68 8.27 -0.56 15.73
N ILE A 69 9.11 -1.34 15.03
CA ILE A 69 10.46 -0.94 14.66
C ILE A 69 10.42 0.28 13.75
N ALA A 70 9.54 0.27 12.74
CA ALA A 70 9.31 1.39 11.83
C ALA A 70 8.94 2.67 12.58
N THR A 71 7.83 2.65 13.33
CA THR A 71 7.34 3.82 14.06
C THR A 71 8.36 4.34 15.07
N ILE A 72 9.03 3.47 15.83
CA ILE A 72 10.02 3.90 16.83
C ILE A 72 11.26 4.50 16.15
N GLY A 73 11.75 3.86 15.09
CA GLY A 73 12.94 4.32 14.36
C GLY A 73 12.72 5.71 13.77
N GLU A 74 11.59 5.90 13.11
CA GLU A 74 11.19 7.18 12.51
C GLU A 74 10.92 8.25 13.57
N PHE A 75 10.19 7.92 14.64
CA PHE A 75 9.95 8.83 15.77
C PHE A 75 11.25 9.35 16.39
N VAL A 76 12.18 8.43 16.69
CA VAL A 76 13.50 8.79 17.24
C VAL A 76 14.26 9.66 16.25
N ALA A 77 14.24 9.33 14.97
CA ALA A 77 14.86 10.15 13.93
C ALA A 77 14.30 11.58 13.93
N LEU A 78 12.99 11.76 13.78
CA LEU A 78 12.38 13.09 13.70
C LEU A 78 12.61 13.90 14.98
N TYR A 79 12.37 13.30 16.15
CA TYR A 79 12.51 13.96 17.45
C TYR A 79 13.95 14.47 17.67
N PHE A 80 14.95 13.61 17.49
CA PHE A 80 16.35 13.99 17.72
C PHE A 80 16.94 14.77 16.55
N TRP A 81 16.46 14.58 15.32
CA TRP A 81 16.85 15.39 14.17
C TRP A 81 16.57 16.86 14.43
N LEU A 82 15.33 17.22 14.81
CA LEU A 82 14.98 18.62 15.07
C LEU A 82 15.80 19.19 16.23
N MET A 83 16.01 18.40 17.29
CA MET A 83 16.86 18.80 18.42
C MET A 83 18.30 19.13 17.99
N PHE A 84 18.95 18.27 17.19
CA PHE A 84 20.31 18.52 16.71
C PHE A 84 20.37 19.63 15.66
N TRP A 85 19.33 19.74 14.83
CA TRP A 85 19.20 20.79 13.83
C TRP A 85 19.18 22.18 14.48
N ASP A 86 18.37 22.36 15.53
CA ASP A 86 18.28 23.61 16.28
C ASP A 86 19.57 23.97 17.03
N GLN A 87 20.41 22.97 17.34
CA GLN A 87 21.74 23.16 17.94
C GLN A 87 22.83 23.48 16.90
N GLY A 88 22.49 23.57 15.61
CA GLY A 88 23.45 23.78 14.52
C GLY A 88 24.28 22.54 14.17
N ALA A 89 23.97 21.38 14.76
CA ALA A 89 24.67 20.12 14.50
C ALA A 89 24.12 19.41 13.25
N HIS A 90 24.12 20.10 12.10
CA HIS A 90 23.43 19.68 10.88
C HIS A 90 23.88 18.29 10.36
N ILE A 91 25.17 17.96 10.46
CA ILE A 91 25.70 16.65 10.04
C ILE A 91 25.09 15.53 10.90
N THR A 92 25.15 15.67 12.23
CA THR A 92 24.56 14.72 13.17
C THR A 92 23.05 14.61 12.96
N ALA A 93 22.36 15.74 12.81
CA ALA A 93 20.92 15.77 12.52
C ALA A 93 20.60 14.96 11.25
N THR A 94 21.38 15.15 10.19
CA THR A 94 21.21 14.44 8.91
C THR A 94 21.43 12.93 9.08
N ILE A 95 22.49 12.52 9.78
CA ILE A 95 22.79 11.10 10.04
C ILE A 95 21.65 10.44 10.83
N VAL A 96 21.13 11.12 11.85
CA VAL A 96 20.02 10.63 12.69
C VAL A 96 18.76 10.44 11.85
N LEU A 97 18.39 11.43 11.05
CA LEU A 97 17.20 11.38 10.20
C LEU A 97 17.29 10.24 9.18
N TRP A 98 18.42 10.13 8.49
CA TRP A 98 18.70 9.02 7.58
C TRP A 98 18.59 7.66 8.27
N SER A 99 19.18 7.50 9.45
CA SER A 99 19.21 6.21 10.14
C SER A 99 17.80 5.73 10.53
N GLY A 100 16.92 6.64 10.97
CA GLY A 100 15.55 6.27 11.33
C GLY A 100 14.69 5.94 10.12
N PHE A 101 14.68 6.79 9.08
CA PHE A 101 13.92 6.51 7.85
C PHE A 101 14.41 5.24 7.17
N PHE A 102 15.72 5.00 7.11
CA PHE A 102 16.25 3.76 6.55
C PHE A 102 15.84 2.53 7.37
N THR A 103 15.83 2.64 8.70
CA THR A 103 15.34 1.58 9.60
C THR A 103 13.87 1.28 9.33
N GLU A 104 13.07 2.32 9.21
CA GLU A 104 11.64 2.24 8.98
C GLU A 104 11.32 1.62 7.62
N ARG A 105 11.95 2.10 6.54
CA ARG A 105 11.79 1.51 5.21
C ARG A 105 12.29 0.06 5.12
N ILE A 106 13.40 -0.32 5.78
CA ILE A 106 13.82 -1.73 5.88
C ILE A 106 12.75 -2.57 6.58
N ALA A 107 12.18 -2.06 7.68
CA ALA A 107 11.15 -2.78 8.42
C ALA A 107 9.88 -2.97 7.59
N VAL A 108 9.45 -1.96 6.82
CA VAL A 108 8.34 -2.05 5.87
C VAL A 108 8.63 -3.09 4.78
N LEU A 109 9.81 -3.08 4.16
CA LEU A 109 10.19 -4.08 3.15
C LEU A 109 10.20 -5.50 3.70
N TYR A 110 10.74 -5.68 4.91
CA TYR A 110 10.71 -6.96 5.59
C TYR A 110 9.27 -7.41 5.85
N TRP A 111 8.41 -6.51 6.33
CA TRP A 111 6.99 -6.80 6.55
C TRP A 111 6.27 -7.21 5.27
N VAL A 112 6.48 -6.50 4.17
CA VAL A 112 5.91 -6.82 2.85
C VAL A 112 6.35 -8.22 2.42
N LYS A 113 7.66 -8.52 2.51
CA LYS A 113 8.21 -9.83 2.17
C LYS A 113 7.61 -10.96 3.01
N VAL A 114 7.43 -10.75 4.31
CA VAL A 114 6.86 -11.76 5.22
C VAL A 114 5.37 -11.99 4.97
N ASN A 115 4.60 -10.95 4.66
CA ASN A 115 3.13 -11.05 4.54
C ASN A 115 2.65 -11.40 3.13
N PHE A 116 3.40 -11.02 2.10
CA PHE A 116 2.99 -11.22 0.71
C PHE A 116 4.00 -12.02 -0.12
N GLY A 117 5.15 -12.41 0.45
CA GLY A 117 6.19 -13.16 -0.23
C GLY A 117 7.12 -12.29 -1.08
N GLY A 118 8.21 -12.88 -1.56
CA GLY A 118 9.24 -12.20 -2.36
C GLY A 118 8.90 -12.05 -3.84
N HIS A 119 7.64 -11.98 -4.24
CA HIS A 119 7.26 -11.78 -5.64
C HIS A 119 6.62 -10.42 -5.91
N ILE A 120 6.42 -9.59 -4.88
CA ILE A 120 5.70 -8.32 -4.98
C ILE A 120 6.65 -7.12 -4.88
N GLY A 121 6.46 -6.17 -5.79
CA GLY A 121 7.01 -4.82 -5.72
C GLY A 121 8.54 -4.74 -5.72
N ILE A 122 9.06 -3.74 -5.02
CA ILE A 122 10.50 -3.53 -4.79
C ILE A 122 11.11 -4.62 -3.87
N ALA A 123 10.27 -5.30 -3.07
CA ALA A 123 10.69 -6.40 -2.21
C ALA A 123 10.95 -7.72 -2.97
N ALA A 124 10.66 -7.77 -4.27
CA ALA A 124 10.74 -9.01 -5.04
C ALA A 124 12.16 -9.60 -5.09
N ASP A 125 12.27 -10.92 -4.90
CA ASP A 125 13.53 -11.67 -4.81
C ASP A 125 14.32 -11.69 -6.12
N HIS A 126 13.66 -11.49 -7.26
CA HIS A 126 14.31 -11.41 -8.57
C HIS A 126 15.05 -10.08 -8.81
N LYS A 127 14.77 -9.03 -8.03
CA LYS A 127 15.47 -7.75 -8.16
C LYS A 127 16.84 -7.83 -7.47
N PRO A 128 17.92 -7.38 -8.12
CA PRO A 128 19.23 -7.37 -7.51
C PRO A 128 19.24 -6.43 -6.29
N TRP A 129 20.05 -6.78 -5.29
CA TRP A 129 20.08 -6.06 -4.01
C TRP A 129 20.42 -4.56 -4.15
N TRP A 130 21.23 -4.19 -5.15
CA TRP A 130 21.61 -2.80 -5.39
C TRP A 130 20.46 -1.96 -5.94
N GLU A 131 19.56 -2.52 -6.76
CA GLU A 131 18.35 -1.80 -7.21
C GLU A 131 17.43 -1.50 -6.04
N LYS A 132 17.29 -2.47 -5.11
CA LYS A 132 16.53 -2.28 -3.88
C LYS A 132 17.13 -1.16 -3.04
N LEU A 133 18.45 -1.17 -2.89
CA LEU A 133 19.17 -0.14 -2.15
C LEU A 133 19.00 1.24 -2.79
N ILE A 134 19.18 1.38 -4.10
CA ILE A 134 19.00 2.66 -4.80
C ILE A 134 17.57 3.18 -4.63
N GLY A 135 16.57 2.32 -4.85
CA GLY A 135 15.17 2.71 -4.68
C GLY A 135 14.88 3.16 -3.25
N LEU A 136 15.38 2.42 -2.25
CA LEU A 136 15.26 2.77 -0.84
C LEU A 136 15.88 4.13 -0.51
N THR A 137 17.11 4.34 -0.99
CA THR A 137 17.86 5.59 -0.82
C THR A 137 17.15 6.78 -1.46
N LEU A 138 16.58 6.61 -2.66
CA LEU A 138 15.84 7.68 -3.34
C LEU A 138 14.56 8.06 -2.60
N ILE A 139 13.82 7.07 -2.10
CA ILE A 139 12.61 7.28 -1.29
C ILE A 139 12.95 8.02 0.02
N CYS A 140 13.97 7.55 0.75
CA CYS A 140 14.45 8.21 1.97
C CYS A 140 14.90 9.66 1.67
N LEU A 141 15.62 9.89 0.56
CA LEU A 141 16.05 11.23 0.17
C LEU A 141 14.87 12.17 -0.09
N SER A 142 13.83 11.70 -0.80
CA SER A 142 12.66 12.53 -1.07
C SER A 142 11.94 12.91 0.21
N GLU A 143 11.75 11.97 1.13
CA GLU A 143 11.09 12.19 2.42
C GLU A 143 11.88 13.16 3.31
N ILE A 144 13.20 12.96 3.44
CA ILE A 144 14.09 13.91 4.14
C ILE A 144 13.95 15.32 3.56
N THR A 145 13.87 15.43 2.23
CA THR A 145 13.73 16.71 1.56
C THR A 145 12.40 17.37 1.90
N VAL A 146 11.30 16.60 1.97
CA VAL A 146 9.97 17.11 2.37
C VAL A 146 10.00 17.61 3.81
N TRP A 147 10.53 16.83 4.76
CA TRP A 147 10.63 17.22 6.17
C TRP A 147 11.49 18.47 6.39
N VAL A 148 12.67 18.54 5.74
CA VAL A 148 13.54 19.72 5.81
C VAL A 148 12.85 20.95 5.21
N ALA A 149 12.20 20.80 4.04
CA ALA A 149 11.46 21.89 3.42
C ALA A 149 10.29 22.36 4.29
N PHE A 150 9.57 21.43 4.93
CA PHE A 150 8.50 21.72 5.88
C PHE A 150 8.99 22.59 7.05
N VAL A 151 10.06 22.18 7.74
CA VAL A 151 10.61 22.95 8.88
C VAL A 151 11.08 24.33 8.41
N PHE A 152 11.81 24.38 7.29
CA PHE A 152 12.27 25.65 6.73
C PHE A 152 11.10 26.59 6.41
N VAL A 153 10.05 26.07 5.76
CA VAL A 153 8.88 26.86 5.38
C VAL A 153 8.08 27.29 6.61
N TYR A 154 8.00 26.47 7.65
CA TYR A 154 7.38 26.85 8.92
C TYR A 154 8.09 28.05 9.54
N ASP A 155 9.42 28.00 9.62
CA ASP A 155 10.23 29.03 10.26
C ASP A 155 10.24 30.35 9.45
N GLN A 156 10.05 30.29 8.12
CA GLN A 156 10.08 31.49 7.25
C GLN A 156 8.71 32.06 6.87
N PHE A 157 7.71 31.21 6.64
CA PHE A 157 6.42 31.59 6.06
C PHE A 157 5.22 31.23 6.96
N GLY A 158 5.46 30.53 8.07
CA GLY A 158 4.46 30.18 9.06
C GLY A 158 3.72 28.86 8.79
N ILE A 159 2.70 28.62 9.60
CA ILE A 159 2.06 27.31 9.75
C ILE A 159 1.34 26.80 8.49
N LEU A 160 0.63 27.67 7.76
CA LEU A 160 -0.20 27.26 6.64
C LEU A 160 0.64 26.82 5.41
N PRO A 161 1.63 27.60 4.94
CA PRO A 161 2.52 27.15 3.87
C PRO A 161 3.29 25.87 4.24
N ALA A 162 3.71 25.74 5.50
CA ALA A 162 4.42 24.56 5.98
C ALA A 162 3.54 23.31 5.90
N PHE A 163 2.30 23.40 6.36
CA PHE A 163 1.32 22.31 6.24
C PHE A 163 1.13 21.90 4.78
N LEU A 164 1.01 22.85 3.85
CA LEU A 164 0.85 22.54 2.42
C LEU A 164 2.06 21.83 1.85
N VAL A 165 3.28 22.25 2.23
CA VAL A 165 4.52 21.59 1.79
C VAL A 165 4.58 20.15 2.30
N LEU A 166 4.33 19.94 3.59
CA LEU A 166 4.34 18.61 4.19
C LEU A 166 3.24 17.73 3.58
N PHE A 167 2.01 18.24 3.51
CA PHE A 167 0.89 17.49 2.94
C PHE A 167 1.11 17.11 1.47
N VAL A 168 1.53 18.04 0.61
CA VAL A 168 1.75 17.73 -0.81
C VAL A 168 2.96 16.83 -1.00
N GLY A 169 4.05 17.08 -0.26
CA GLY A 169 5.26 16.26 -0.28
C GLY A 169 4.96 14.81 0.08
N GLU A 170 4.37 14.58 1.25
CA GLU A 170 4.05 13.23 1.72
C GLU A 170 2.92 12.58 0.92
N GLN A 171 1.97 13.34 0.37
CA GLN A 171 0.98 12.76 -0.54
C GLN A 171 1.63 12.16 -1.79
N LEU A 172 2.66 12.81 -2.33
CA LEU A 172 3.40 12.32 -3.49
C LEU A 172 4.29 11.13 -3.11
N GLU A 173 4.99 11.23 -1.98
CA GLU A 173 5.82 10.16 -1.40
C GLU A 173 4.99 8.88 -1.23
N HIS A 174 3.91 8.93 -0.45
CA HIS A 174 3.02 7.80 -0.22
C HIS A 174 2.43 7.24 -1.50
N SER A 175 2.14 8.09 -2.48
CA SER A 175 1.62 7.63 -3.77
C SER A 175 2.66 6.85 -4.56
N VAL A 176 3.91 7.30 -4.55
CA VAL A 176 5.04 6.62 -5.18
C VAL A 176 5.31 5.30 -4.47
N GLU A 177 5.38 5.30 -3.14
CA GLU A 177 5.63 4.11 -2.34
C GLU A 177 4.55 3.05 -2.57
N LEU A 178 3.27 3.41 -2.45
CA LEU A 178 2.14 2.51 -2.71
C LEU A 178 2.11 2.04 -4.17
N GLY A 179 2.49 2.90 -5.12
CA GLY A 179 2.68 2.56 -6.53
C GLY A 179 3.73 1.46 -6.73
N LEU A 180 4.88 1.62 -6.10
CA LEU A 180 6.00 0.67 -6.16
C LEU A 180 5.65 -0.65 -5.49
N LEU A 181 4.96 -0.62 -4.35
CA LEU A 181 4.52 -1.82 -3.63
C LEU A 181 3.44 -2.58 -4.40
N ALA A 182 2.44 -1.89 -4.94
CA ALA A 182 1.34 -2.50 -5.68
C ALA A 182 1.66 -2.77 -7.16
N GLN A 183 2.90 -2.51 -7.61
CA GLN A 183 3.31 -2.67 -9.01
C GLN A 183 2.36 -1.98 -10.00
N THR A 184 1.91 -0.77 -9.66
CA THR A 184 0.99 0.02 -10.48
C THR A 184 1.42 1.48 -10.55
N SER A 185 0.74 2.29 -11.35
CA SER A 185 1.07 3.72 -11.43
C SER A 185 0.77 4.41 -10.10
N TRP A 186 1.74 5.18 -9.59
CA TRP A 186 1.58 6.04 -8.41
C TRP A 186 0.40 7.02 -8.55
N LYS A 187 0.04 7.40 -9.79
CA LYS A 187 -1.12 8.26 -10.09
C LYS A 187 -2.43 7.70 -9.56
N ASN A 188 -2.55 6.38 -9.42
CA ASN A 188 -3.73 5.71 -8.87
C ASN A 188 -3.90 5.98 -7.36
N PHE A 189 -2.89 6.54 -6.69
CA PHE A 189 -2.86 6.74 -5.25
C PHE A 189 -2.94 8.21 -4.82
N ILE A 190 -2.59 9.16 -5.70
CA ILE A 190 -2.59 10.62 -5.40
C ILE A 190 -3.90 11.08 -4.76
N PHE A 191 -5.03 10.60 -5.30
CA PHE A 191 -6.36 10.95 -4.83
C PHE A 191 -7.07 9.78 -4.16
N SER A 192 -6.32 8.75 -3.76
CA SER A 192 -6.90 7.62 -3.05
C SER A 192 -7.24 8.06 -1.62
N ARG A 193 -8.49 7.82 -1.19
CA ARG A 193 -8.96 8.18 0.16
C ARG A 193 -8.03 7.66 1.25
N SER A 194 -7.47 6.46 1.06
CA SER A 194 -6.53 5.86 2.00
C SER A 194 -5.24 6.68 2.11
N ALA A 195 -4.57 6.97 0.98
CA ALA A 195 -3.33 7.75 0.99
C ALA A 195 -3.58 9.15 1.54
N THR A 196 -4.65 9.82 1.11
CA THR A 196 -5.00 11.16 1.61
C THR A 196 -5.27 11.18 3.11
N MET A 197 -5.95 10.18 3.66
CA MET A 197 -6.18 10.12 5.10
C MET A 197 -4.89 9.91 5.89
N ILE A 198 -4.01 9.03 5.41
CA ILE A 198 -2.70 8.74 5.99
C ILE A 198 -1.86 10.02 6.00
N THR A 199 -1.71 10.67 4.83
CA THR A 199 -0.98 11.94 4.70
C THR A 199 -1.57 13.06 5.56
N LEU A 200 -2.90 13.16 5.70
CA LEU A 200 -3.51 14.18 6.57
C LEU A 200 -3.15 13.97 8.04
N LEU A 201 -3.11 12.71 8.51
CA LEU A 201 -2.78 12.38 9.89
C LEU A 201 -1.32 12.67 10.19
N GLU A 202 -0.44 12.26 9.28
CA GLU A 202 1.00 12.51 9.38
C GLU A 202 1.31 14.01 9.31
N ALA A 203 0.79 14.72 8.30
CA ALA A 203 1.00 16.17 8.16
C ALA A 203 0.42 16.94 9.36
N GLY A 204 -0.73 16.53 9.88
CA GLY A 204 -1.32 17.08 11.09
C GLY A 204 -0.48 16.82 12.34
N GLY A 205 0.03 15.59 12.50
CA GLY A 205 0.92 15.20 13.60
C GLY A 205 2.26 15.94 13.55
N GLY A 206 2.87 16.03 12.37
CA GLY A 206 4.11 16.79 12.13
C GLY A 206 3.95 18.29 12.38
N LEU A 207 2.83 18.88 11.93
CA LEU A 207 2.51 20.28 12.19
C LEU A 207 2.32 20.55 13.69
N ALA A 208 1.55 19.71 14.39
CA ALA A 208 1.32 19.83 15.83
C ALA A 208 2.63 19.64 16.61
N TRP A 209 3.47 18.67 16.20
CA TRP A 209 4.78 18.44 16.79
C TRP A 209 5.69 19.65 16.67
N LEU A 210 5.90 20.17 15.45
CA LEU A 210 6.78 21.31 15.22
C LEU A 210 6.25 22.55 15.95
N TYR A 211 4.94 22.80 15.90
CA TYR A 211 4.31 23.90 16.63
C TYR A 211 4.61 23.82 18.13
N LEU A 212 4.39 22.66 18.76
CA LEU A 212 4.61 22.49 20.19
C LEU A 212 6.09 22.58 20.59
N VAL A 213 7.00 22.02 19.79
CA VAL A 213 8.45 22.15 20.02
C VAL A 213 8.88 23.62 19.98
N ARG A 214 8.43 24.37 18.97
CA ARG A 214 8.73 25.80 18.82
C ARG A 214 8.11 26.66 19.94
N HIS A 215 7.10 26.17 20.65
CA HIS A 215 6.48 26.81 21.83
C HIS A 215 6.97 26.23 23.17
N GLY A 216 8.12 25.56 23.19
CA GLY A 216 8.76 25.09 24.43
C GLY A 216 8.08 23.87 25.07
N GLN A 217 7.27 23.13 24.30
CA GLN A 217 6.60 21.90 24.74
C GLN A 217 7.08 20.66 23.95
N PRO A 218 8.39 20.35 23.92
CA PRO A 218 8.93 19.32 23.05
C PRO A 218 8.43 17.91 23.39
N GLN A 219 8.13 17.61 24.67
CA GLN A 219 7.61 16.30 25.07
C GLN A 219 6.18 16.07 24.54
N LEU A 220 5.32 17.09 24.63
CA LEU A 220 3.96 17.01 24.08
C LEU A 220 4.01 16.95 22.56
N GLY A 221 4.91 17.72 21.93
CA GLY A 221 5.16 17.64 20.50
C GLY A 221 5.58 16.22 20.09
N GLY A 222 6.54 15.63 20.81
CA GLY A 222 7.00 14.26 20.60
C GLY A 222 5.86 13.24 20.69
N LEU A 223 4.96 13.41 21.66
CA LEU A 223 3.77 12.57 21.76
C LEU A 223 2.83 12.73 20.54
N MET A 224 2.63 13.95 20.04
CA MET A 224 1.76 14.19 18.88
C MET A 224 2.30 13.53 17.60
N ILE A 225 3.61 13.65 17.32
CA ILE A 225 4.20 12.96 16.16
C ILE A 225 4.14 11.44 16.33
N LEU A 226 4.46 10.91 17.52
CA LEU A 226 4.37 9.47 17.77
C LEU A 226 2.96 8.91 17.53
N LEU A 227 1.93 9.64 17.98
CA LEU A 227 0.53 9.27 17.73
C LEU A 227 0.19 9.35 16.25
N GLY A 228 0.62 10.39 15.55
CA GLY A 228 0.47 10.54 14.10
C GLY A 228 1.02 9.33 13.35
N LEU A 229 2.32 9.06 13.51
CA LEU A 229 3.03 7.94 12.87
C LEU A 229 2.42 6.57 13.25
N THR A 230 2.00 6.39 14.51
CA THR A 230 1.39 5.13 14.94
C THR A 230 0.08 4.87 14.22
N ILE A 231 -0.82 5.86 14.17
CA ILE A 231 -2.13 5.70 13.51
C ILE A 231 -1.91 5.48 12.02
N GLU A 232 -1.04 6.27 11.43
CA GLU A 232 -0.66 6.20 10.03
C GLU A 232 -0.18 4.79 9.64
N HIS A 233 0.89 4.28 10.27
CA HIS A 233 1.45 2.96 9.98
C HIS A 233 0.42 1.82 10.18
N VAL A 234 -0.45 1.94 11.18
CA VAL A 234 -1.52 0.95 11.40
C VAL A 234 -2.56 0.99 10.26
N VAL A 235 -2.98 2.18 9.85
CA VAL A 235 -3.97 2.37 8.78
C VAL A 235 -3.38 1.96 7.42
N GLN A 236 -2.16 2.38 7.10
CA GLN A 236 -1.43 2.03 5.88
C GLN A 236 -1.22 0.51 5.78
N GLY A 237 -0.73 -0.12 6.85
CA GLY A 237 -0.54 -1.58 6.90
C GLY A 237 -1.85 -2.35 6.67
N GLY A 238 -2.96 -1.85 7.21
CA GLY A 238 -4.30 -2.39 6.96
C GLY A 238 -4.75 -2.25 5.51
N ALA A 239 -4.56 -1.08 4.92
CA ALA A 239 -4.93 -0.77 3.54
C ALA A 239 -4.15 -1.62 2.54
N ILE A 240 -2.83 -1.71 2.70
CA ILE A 240 -1.96 -2.54 1.86
C ILE A 240 -2.39 -4.00 1.93
N LYS A 241 -2.63 -4.52 3.14
CA LYS A 241 -3.07 -5.91 3.33
C LYS A 241 -4.40 -6.21 2.64
N LYS A 242 -5.37 -5.31 2.70
CA LYS A 242 -6.67 -5.48 2.02
C LYS A 242 -6.50 -5.48 0.50
N LYS A 243 -5.74 -4.52 -0.03
CA LYS A 243 -5.53 -4.38 -1.47
C LYS A 243 -4.79 -5.57 -2.09
N MET A 244 -3.68 -5.98 -1.48
CA MET A 244 -2.88 -7.11 -1.96
C MET A 244 -3.68 -8.43 -1.95
N LYS A 245 -4.51 -8.65 -0.91
CA LYS A 245 -5.41 -9.81 -0.87
C LYS A 245 -6.43 -9.79 -2.01
N ALA A 246 -7.01 -8.63 -2.31
CA ALA A 246 -7.96 -8.50 -3.42
C ALA A 246 -7.29 -8.77 -4.78
N GLU A 247 -6.07 -8.27 -5.00
CA GLU A 247 -5.31 -8.52 -6.22
C GLU A 247 -4.91 -9.99 -6.38
N LEU A 248 -4.47 -10.64 -5.30
CA LEU A 248 -4.17 -12.08 -5.30
C LEU A 248 -5.40 -12.93 -5.62
N ALA A 249 -6.56 -12.58 -5.05
CA ALA A 249 -7.82 -13.24 -5.35
C ALA A 249 -8.22 -13.07 -6.83
N ALA A 250 -8.09 -11.85 -7.38
CA ALA A 250 -8.38 -11.56 -8.78
C ALA A 250 -7.47 -12.35 -9.74
N ARG A 251 -6.15 -12.40 -9.46
CA ARG A 251 -5.19 -13.18 -10.25
C ARG A 251 -5.50 -14.67 -10.21
N SER A 252 -5.86 -15.19 -9.03
CA SER A 252 -6.23 -16.61 -8.86
C SER A 252 -7.49 -16.97 -9.64
N ALA A 253 -8.50 -16.08 -9.65
CA ALA A 253 -9.72 -16.26 -10.42
C ALA A 253 -9.46 -16.22 -11.94
N ALA A 254 -8.63 -15.29 -12.42
CA ALA A 254 -8.23 -15.20 -13.82
C ALA A 254 -7.51 -16.48 -14.27
N ALA A 255 -6.53 -16.96 -13.50
CA ALA A 255 -5.78 -18.18 -13.79
C ALA A 255 -6.66 -19.47 -13.77
N ALA A 256 -7.73 -19.48 -12.96
CA ALA A 256 -8.71 -20.57 -12.98
C ALA A 256 -9.60 -20.53 -14.23
N SER A 257 -10.01 -19.33 -14.65
CA SER A 257 -10.79 -19.13 -15.88
C SER A 257 -10.01 -19.56 -17.13
N GLU A 258 -8.71 -19.24 -17.20
CA GLU A 258 -7.85 -19.64 -18.31
C GLU A 258 -7.69 -21.17 -18.37
N ARG A 259 -7.41 -21.83 -17.23
CA ARG A 259 -7.32 -23.31 -17.18
C ARG A 259 -8.61 -24.00 -17.61
N GLY A 260 -9.76 -23.50 -17.16
CA GLY A 260 -11.06 -24.03 -17.56
C GLY A 260 -11.41 -23.78 -19.03
N SER A 261 -10.72 -22.86 -19.72
CA SER A 261 -10.84 -22.71 -21.18
C SER A 261 -9.94 -23.68 -21.93
N THR A 262 -8.70 -23.86 -21.49
CA THR A 262 -7.75 -24.80 -22.11
C THR A 262 -8.22 -26.26 -22.00
N GLU A 263 -8.79 -26.68 -20.87
CA GLU A 263 -9.34 -28.03 -20.73
C GLU A 263 -10.58 -28.26 -21.62
N ARG A 264 -11.37 -27.22 -21.89
CA ARG A 264 -12.48 -27.30 -22.85
C ARG A 264 -12.00 -27.45 -24.29
N ASP A 265 -10.86 -26.88 -24.62
CA ASP A 265 -10.29 -26.93 -25.97
C ASP A 265 -9.54 -28.25 -26.27
N LEU A 266 -9.05 -28.97 -25.25
CA LEU A 266 -8.30 -30.21 -25.46
C LEU A 266 -9.17 -31.43 -25.80
N GLY A 267 -10.49 -31.37 -25.58
CA GLY A 267 -11.42 -32.47 -25.87
C GLY A 267 -11.10 -33.78 -25.12
N PRO A 268 -12.04 -34.74 -25.03
CA PRO A 268 -11.71 -36.06 -24.53
C PRO A 268 -10.73 -36.73 -25.52
N VAL A 269 -9.52 -37.04 -25.05
CA VAL A 269 -8.59 -37.90 -25.79
C VAL A 269 -9.25 -39.27 -25.90
N SER A 270 -9.80 -39.57 -27.08
CA SER A 270 -10.28 -40.91 -27.39
C SER A 270 -9.08 -41.87 -27.33
N LEU A 271 -8.98 -42.65 -26.25
CA LEU A 271 -8.07 -43.78 -26.20
C LEU A 271 -8.61 -44.84 -27.17
N GLU A 272 -8.07 -44.86 -28.39
CA GLU A 272 -8.27 -45.98 -29.30
C GLU A 272 -7.55 -47.20 -28.72
N THR A 273 -8.35 -48.21 -28.35
CA THR A 273 -7.93 -49.57 -27.96
C THR A 273 -8.13 -50.53 -29.11
#